data_AF-B3SCM6-F1
#
_entry.id   AF-B3SCM6-F1
#
_cell.length_a   1.000
_cell.length_b   1.000
_cell.length_c   1.000
_cell.angle_alpha   90.00
_cell.angle_beta   90.00
_cell.angle_gamma   90.00
#
_symmetry.space_group_name_H-M   'P 1'
#
loop_
_entity.id
_entity.type
_entity.pdbx_description
1 polymer ?
#
loop_
_entity_poly.entity_id
_entity_poly.type
_entity_poly.pdbx_seq_one_letter_code
_entity_poly.pdbx_strand_id
1 'polypeptide(L)'
;MRKKPKKPKRTLGQPHMKGVVLSTFTRKPKKPNSAQRKCVAVRVKNGKRVIAYVPYGGHSLQEHSVVLIQGGRVQDLPGVRYTCVRGVYDLTWNK
;
A
#
# COMPACT_ATOMS: atom_id res chain seq x y z
N MET A 1 29.18 -15.52 16.67
CA MET A 1 28.37 -15.00 15.54
C MET A 1 27.50 -13.82 16.00
N ARG A 2 27.77 -12.59 15.56
CA ARG A 2 26.96 -11.42 15.92
C ARG A 2 25.69 -11.39 15.07
N LYS A 3 24.50 -11.56 15.66
CA LYS A 3 23.22 -11.47 14.93
C LYS A 3 23.10 -10.06 14.32
N LYS A 4 22.90 -9.98 13.00
CA LYS A 4 22.63 -8.69 12.32
C LYS A 4 21.35 -8.08 12.91
N PRO A 5 21.31 -6.77 13.22
CA PRO A 5 20.12 -6.13 13.74
C PRO A 5 18.98 -6.23 12.71
N LYS A 6 17.79 -6.63 13.17
CA LYS A 6 16.59 -6.69 12.32
C LYS A 6 16.25 -5.26 11.88
N LYS A 7 16.17 -5.03 10.57
CA LYS A 7 15.76 -3.71 10.03
C LYS A 7 14.37 -3.35 10.59
N PRO A 8 14.13 -2.11 11.03
CA PRO A 8 12.83 -1.72 11.57
C PRO A 8 11.75 -1.93 10.52
N LYS A 9 10.61 -2.51 10.93
CA LYS A 9 9.45 -2.66 10.06
C LYS A 9 8.99 -1.27 9.62
N ARG A 10 8.78 -1.09 8.31
CA ARG A 10 8.36 0.20 7.72
C ARG A 10 7.02 0.71 8.24
N THR A 11 6.19 -0.20 8.73
CA THR A 11 4.91 0.01 9.40
C THR A 11 5.03 0.42 10.88
N LEU A 12 6.08 1.17 11.24
CA LEU A 12 6.28 1.70 12.59
C LEU A 12 6.19 0.62 13.70
N GLY A 13 6.76 -0.57 13.43
CA GLY A 13 6.75 -1.71 14.36
C GLY A 13 5.49 -2.61 14.30
N GLN A 14 4.40 -2.17 13.70
CA GLN A 14 3.17 -2.96 13.56
C GLN A 14 3.24 -3.88 12.33
N PRO A 15 2.56 -5.04 12.31
CA PRO A 15 2.47 -5.86 11.10
C PRO A 15 1.60 -5.19 10.02
N HIS A 16 0.50 -4.56 10.43
CA HIS A 16 -0.48 -3.90 9.56
C HIS A 16 -0.88 -2.56 10.15
N MET A 17 -1.33 -1.63 9.31
CA MET A 17 -1.87 -0.34 9.71
C MET A 17 -3.23 -0.12 9.04
N LYS A 18 -4.19 0.43 9.78
CA LYS A 18 -5.48 0.89 9.24
C LYS A 18 -5.35 2.32 8.75
N GLY A 19 -5.98 2.63 7.63
CA GLY A 19 -6.03 4.00 7.11
C GLY A 19 -7.26 4.27 6.25
N VAL A 20 -7.45 5.55 5.94
CA VAL A 20 -8.54 6.07 5.11
C VAL A 20 -7.96 6.53 3.78
N VAL A 21 -8.59 6.17 2.68
CA VAL A 21 -8.19 6.57 1.33
C VAL A 21 -8.48 8.05 1.14
N LEU A 22 -7.48 8.80 0.68
CA LEU A 22 -7.59 10.20 0.30
C LEU A 22 -7.91 10.34 -1.18
N SER A 23 -7.25 9.55 -2.03
CA SER A 23 -7.49 9.54 -3.47
C SER A 23 -6.93 8.28 -4.13
N THR A 24 -7.53 7.88 -5.23
CA THR A 24 -7.10 6.76 -6.09
C THR A 24 -6.40 7.31 -7.33
N PHE A 25 -5.27 6.71 -7.73
CA PHE A 25 -4.54 7.14 -8.91
C PHE A 25 -3.68 6.03 -9.50
N THR A 26 -3.29 6.17 -10.76
CA THR A 26 -2.41 5.22 -11.45
C THR A 26 -0.99 5.77 -11.57
N ARG A 27 0.02 4.93 -11.32
CA ARG A 27 1.43 5.26 -11.55
C ARG A 27 2.06 4.32 -12.57
N LYS A 28 2.95 4.88 -13.40
CA LYS A 28 3.81 4.10 -14.29
C LYS A 28 5.00 3.53 -13.49
N PRO A 29 5.37 2.26 -13.71
CA PRO A 29 6.56 1.65 -13.10
C PRO A 29 7.85 2.26 -13.64
N LYS A 30 8.96 1.96 -12.95
CA LYS A 30 10.31 2.27 -13.45
C LYS A 30 10.60 1.42 -14.70
N LYS A 31 11.25 2.01 -15.71
CA LYS A 31 11.86 1.26 -16.83
C LYS A 31 12.71 0.10 -16.27
N PRO A 32 12.68 -1.11 -16.85
CA PRO A 32 12.20 -1.51 -18.18
C PRO A 32 10.72 -1.88 -18.27
N ASN A 33 10.03 -2.01 -17.13
CA ASN A 33 8.66 -2.51 -17.09
C ASN A 33 7.67 -1.47 -17.66
N SER A 34 6.63 -1.93 -18.36
CA SER A 34 5.52 -1.11 -18.87
C SER A 34 4.20 -1.65 -18.32
N ALA A 35 3.50 -0.85 -17.51
CA ALA A 35 2.19 -1.18 -16.97
C ALA A 35 1.53 0.07 -16.37
N GLN A 36 0.23 -0.01 -16.09
CA GLN A 36 -0.43 0.94 -15.19
C GLN A 36 -0.65 0.28 -13.84
N ARG A 37 0.02 0.79 -12.79
CA ARG A 37 -0.15 0.28 -11.44
C ARG A 37 -1.15 1.14 -10.68
N LYS A 38 -2.23 0.50 -10.24
CA LYS A 38 -3.26 1.10 -9.40
C LYS A 38 -2.72 1.35 -7.99
N CYS A 39 -2.75 2.60 -7.55
CA CYS A 39 -2.24 3.05 -6.26
C CYS A 39 -3.29 3.89 -5.54
N VAL A 40 -3.15 3.99 -4.23
CA VAL A 40 -4.00 4.84 -3.38
C VAL A 40 -3.15 5.68 -2.44
N ALA A 41 -3.54 6.94 -2.27
CA ALA A 41 -3.06 7.76 -1.17
C ALA A 41 -3.90 7.43 0.06
N VAL A 42 -3.24 7.08 1.16
CA VAL A 42 -3.90 6.66 2.40
C VAL A 42 -3.40 7.55 3.53
N ARG A 43 -4.32 8.04 4.35
CA ARG A 43 -4.02 8.66 5.64
C ARG A 43 -4.10 7.59 6.72
N VAL A 44 -2.96 7.27 7.33
CA VAL A 44 -2.92 6.35 8.47
C VAL A 44 -3.29 7.07 9.76
N LYS A 45 -3.65 6.31 10.80
CA LYS A 45 -4.00 6.85 12.13
C LYS A 45 -2.95 7.82 12.70
N ASN A 46 -1.67 7.60 12.41
CA ASN A 46 -0.57 8.47 12.83
C ASN A 46 -0.52 9.83 12.10
N GLY A 47 -1.55 10.21 11.33
CA GLY A 47 -1.63 11.46 10.58
C GLY A 47 -0.80 11.51 9.30
N LYS A 48 0.09 10.53 9.08
CA LYS A 48 0.97 10.48 7.91
C LYS A 48 0.19 10.12 6.64
N ARG A 49 0.49 10.82 5.55
CA ARG A 49 0.05 10.47 4.21
C ARG A 49 1.04 9.48 3.60
N VAL A 50 0.55 8.31 3.22
CA VAL A 50 1.36 7.24 2.61
C VAL A 50 0.75 6.81 1.28
N ILE A 51 1.58 6.28 0.40
CA ILE A 51 1.12 5.69 -0.87
C ILE A 51 1.19 4.18 -0.74
N ALA A 52 0.06 3.53 -1.01
CA ALA A 52 -0.05 2.08 -1.01
C ALA A 52 -0.42 1.58 -2.40
N TYR A 53 0.18 0.45 -2.78
CA TYR A 53 -0.16 -0.26 -4.00
C TYR A 53 -1.35 -1.17 -3.76
N VAL A 54 -2.30 -1.21 -4.70
CA VAL A 54 -3.41 -2.16 -4.68
C VAL A 54 -3.00 -3.37 -5.52
N PRO A 55 -2.77 -4.55 -4.91
CA PRO A 55 -2.34 -5.72 -5.65
C PRO A 55 -3.49 -6.33 -6.47
N TYR A 56 -3.11 -7.00 -7.56
CA TYR A 56 -4.01 -7.69 -8.49
C TYR A 56 -4.92 -6.73 -9.30
N GLY A 57 -6.02 -7.25 -9.86
CA GLY A 57 -6.94 -6.57 -10.78
C GLY A 57 -7.75 -5.40 -10.17
N GLY A 58 -8.97 -5.17 -10.69
CA GLY A 58 -9.85 -4.06 -10.31
C GLY A 58 -10.05 -3.86 -8.81
N HIS A 59 -10.26 -2.60 -8.41
CA HIS A 59 -10.67 -2.21 -7.05
C HIS A 59 -11.77 -1.15 -7.15
N SER A 60 -12.72 -1.17 -6.21
CA SER A 60 -13.84 -0.21 -6.12
C SER A 60 -13.62 0.85 -5.04
N LEU A 61 -12.36 1.07 -4.62
CA LEU A 61 -12.02 2.06 -3.60
C LEU A 61 -12.39 3.46 -4.09
N GLN A 62 -12.98 4.23 -3.20
CA GLN A 62 -13.32 5.63 -3.37
C GLN A 62 -12.57 6.46 -2.32
N GLU A 63 -12.76 7.77 -2.36
CA GLU A 63 -12.35 8.62 -1.25
C GLU A 63 -13.10 8.22 0.02
N HIS A 64 -12.45 8.34 1.18
CA HIS A 64 -12.96 7.93 2.49
C HIS A 64 -13.12 6.42 2.73
N SER A 65 -12.87 5.56 1.73
CA SER A 65 -12.83 4.11 1.95
C SER A 65 -11.76 3.73 2.97
N VAL A 66 -12.07 2.75 3.80
CA VAL A 66 -11.19 2.21 4.83
C VAL A 66 -10.41 1.02 4.29
N VAL A 67 -9.10 1.03 4.48
CA VAL A 67 -8.20 -0.01 3.99
C VAL A 67 -7.21 -0.46 5.05
N LEU A 68 -6.79 -1.73 4.95
CA LEU A 68 -5.65 -2.26 5.70
C LEU A 68 -4.41 -2.24 4.81
N ILE A 69 -3.33 -1.66 5.30
CA ILE A 69 -2.03 -1.65 4.61
C ILE A 69 -1.00 -2.46 5.37
N GLN A 70 -0.13 -3.14 4.62
CA GLN A 70 1.04 -3.84 5.14
C GLN A 70 2.33 -3.24 4.58
N GLY A 71 3.42 -3.47 5.30
CA GLY A 71 4.75 -3.13 4.85
C GLY A 71 5.16 -4.04 3.70
N GLY A 72 5.48 -3.46 2.54
CA GLY A 72 5.83 -4.22 1.35
C GLY A 72 6.33 -3.26 0.27
N ARG A 73 7.62 -3.34 -0.08
CA ARG A 73 8.15 -2.51 -1.17
C ARG A 73 7.66 -3.10 -2.49
N VAL A 74 6.94 -2.30 -3.26
CA VAL A 74 6.75 -2.62 -4.67
C VAL A 74 8.02 -2.22 -5.40
N GLN A 75 8.72 -3.22 -5.96
CA GLN A 75 10.04 -2.99 -6.55
C GLN A 75 9.97 -2.04 -7.75
N ASP A 76 8.91 -2.19 -8.54
CA ASP A 76 8.65 -1.41 -9.76
C ASP A 76 8.36 0.07 -9.52
N LEU A 77 7.76 0.42 -8.38
CA LEU A 77 7.22 1.76 -8.14
C LEU A 77 8.10 2.56 -7.17
N PRO A 78 8.75 3.64 -7.63
CA PRO A 78 9.49 4.51 -6.72
C PRO A 78 8.53 5.20 -5.74
N GLY A 79 8.89 5.19 -4.46
CA GLY A 79 8.11 5.83 -3.40
C GLY A 79 6.94 5.00 -2.85
N VAL A 80 6.59 3.87 -3.47
CA VAL A 80 5.50 2.99 -2.98
C VAL A 80 6.07 1.91 -2.08
N ARG A 81 5.93 2.11 -0.77
CA ARG A 81 6.54 1.29 0.28
C ARG A 81 5.55 0.40 1.03
N TYR A 82 4.26 0.51 0.69
CA TYR A 82 3.16 -0.20 1.32
C TYR A 82 2.30 -0.88 0.26
N THR A 83 1.64 -1.95 0.67
CA THR A 83 0.71 -2.71 -0.16
C THR A 83 -0.60 -2.86 0.61
N CYS A 84 -1.74 -2.68 -0.05
CA CYS A 84 -3.04 -2.92 0.55
C CYS A 84 -3.29 -4.43 0.69
N VAL A 85 -3.89 -4.84 1.81
CA VAL A 85 -4.33 -6.21 2.04
C VAL A 85 -5.76 -6.34 1.52
N ARG A 86 -6.00 -7.29 0.60
CA ARG A 86 -7.35 -7.57 0.07
C ARG A 86 -8.13 -8.45 1.05
N GLY A 87 -9.45 -8.37 0.96
CA GLY A 87 -10.38 -9.13 1.77
C GLY A 87 -10.64 -8.55 3.16
N VAL A 88 -10.23 -7.31 3.39
CA VAL A 88 -10.37 -6.65 4.68
C VAL A 88 -10.89 -5.23 4.47
N TYR A 89 -11.85 -4.83 5.31
CA TYR A 89 -12.58 -3.55 5.20
C TYR A 89 -13.21 -3.39 3.81
N ASP A 90 -13.05 -2.23 3.18
CA ASP A 90 -13.70 -1.89 1.91
C ASP A 90 -12.94 -2.43 0.69
N LEU A 91 -11.75 -3.03 0.91
CA LEU A 91 -11.01 -3.68 -0.16
C LEU A 91 -11.41 -5.15 -0.27
N THR A 92 -12.59 -5.40 -0.82
CA THR A 92 -13.12 -6.76 -1.02
C THR A 92 -12.41 -7.52 -2.15
N TRP A 93 -12.55 -8.85 -2.14
CA TRP A 93 -12.23 -9.72 -3.28
C TRP A 93 -13.34 -9.66 -4.32
N ASN A 94 -13.68 -8.48 -4.85
CA ASN A 94 -14.75 -8.44 -5.85
C ASN A 94 -14.27 -8.97 -7.22
N LYS A 95 -15.15 -9.86 -7.71
CA LYS A 95 -15.28 -10.64 -8.96
C LYS A 95 -14.67 -10.05 -10.21
#